data_AF-A0AAJ6NT86-F1
#
_entry.id   AF-A0AAJ6NT86-F1
#
_cell.length_a   1.000
_cell.length_b   1.000
_cell.length_c   1.000
_cell.angle_alpha   90.00
_cell.angle_beta   90.00
_cell.angle_gamma   90.00
#
_symmetry.space_group_name_H-M   'P 1'
#
loop_
_entity.id
_entity.type
_entity.pdbx_description
1 polymer ?
#
loop_
_entity_poly.entity_id
_entity_poly.type
_entity_poly.pdbx_seq_one_letter_code
_entity_poly.pdbx_strand_id
1 'polypeptide(L)'
;MTTNRLKFDPLLAWIPIVQAAKLLKVHPSQVRRDRAVVEALGLITYTKHSGGFSPQDFEVLWIFRQLVQERGRKEAIKAIAQQLKEYREQDRSRSSS
;
A
#
# COMPACT_ATOMS: atom_id res chain seq x y z
N MET A 1 -17.54 -14.42 -7.49
CA MET A 1 -16.46 -13.63 -8.10
C MET A 1 -15.15 -14.02 -7.42
N THR A 2 -14.36 -14.87 -8.08
CA THR A 2 -13.03 -15.25 -7.61
C THR A 2 -12.09 -14.07 -7.78
N THR A 3 -11.75 -13.39 -6.69
CA THR A 3 -10.65 -12.42 -6.68
C THR A 3 -9.40 -13.15 -7.13
N ASN A 4 -8.87 -12.78 -8.30
CA ASN A 4 -7.54 -13.17 -8.74
C ASN A 4 -6.54 -12.61 -7.73
N ARG A 5 -6.32 -13.34 -6.63
CA ARG A 5 -5.15 -13.17 -5.79
C ARG A 5 -3.96 -13.40 -6.72
N LEU A 6 -3.27 -12.32 -7.06
CA LEU A 6 -1.93 -12.39 -7.63
C LEU A 6 -1.16 -13.38 -6.74
N LYS A 7 -0.86 -14.57 -7.27
CA LYS A 7 0.00 -15.53 -6.59
C LYS A 7 1.39 -14.93 -6.62
N PHE A 8 1.73 -14.19 -5.56
CA PHE A 8 3.08 -13.69 -5.37
C PHE A 8 3.99 -14.88 -5.09
N ASP A 9 5.02 -15.03 -5.93
CA ASP A 9 6.08 -15.99 -5.68
C ASP A 9 6.86 -15.51 -4.44
N PRO A 10 6.87 -16.26 -3.33
CA PRO A 10 7.59 -15.88 -2.12
C PRO A 10 9.11 -15.80 -2.32
N LEU A 11 9.63 -16.27 -3.46
CA LEU A 11 11.04 -16.18 -3.85
C LEU A 11 11.39 -14.89 -4.61
N LEU A 12 10.40 -14.11 -5.06
CA LEU A 12 10.61 -12.73 -5.50
C LEU A 12 10.75 -11.85 -4.25
N ALA A 13 11.92 -11.95 -3.61
CA ALA A 13 12.25 -11.28 -2.35
C ALA A 13 12.10 -9.75 -2.40
N TRP A 14 12.05 -9.18 -3.61
CA TRP A 14 11.99 -7.74 -3.81
C TRP A 14 11.38 -7.39 -5.17
N ILE A 15 10.43 -6.45 -5.19
CA ILE A 15 9.74 -5.97 -6.40
C ILE A 15 10.28 -4.57 -6.74
N PRO A 16 11.13 -4.40 -7.77
CA PRO A 16 11.64 -3.10 -8.18
C PRO A 16 10.51 -2.17 -8.65
N ILE A 17 10.69 -0.85 -8.50
CA ILE A 17 9.70 0.16 -8.93
C ILE A 17 9.26 -0.04 -10.40
N VAL A 18 10.18 -0.43 -11.29
CA VAL A 18 9.87 -0.66 -12.71
C VAL A 18 8.94 -1.87 -12.89
N GLN A 19 9.14 -2.94 -12.11
CA GLN A 19 8.27 -4.11 -12.14
C GLN A 19 6.92 -3.79 -11.50
N ALA A 20 6.90 -3.08 -10.37
CA ALA A 20 5.69 -2.58 -9.74
C ALA A 20 4.86 -1.72 -10.71
N ALA A 21 5.50 -0.84 -11.48
CA ALA A 21 4.87 -0.02 -12.50
C ALA A 21 4.19 -0.86 -13.59
N LYS A 22 4.85 -1.92 -14.07
CA LYS A 22 4.29 -2.86 -15.04
C LYS A 22 3.07 -3.61 -14.47
N LEU A 23 3.19 -4.15 -13.25
CA LEU A 23 2.11 -4.88 -12.57
C LEU A 23 0.89 -4.00 -12.30
N LEU A 24 1.12 -2.76 -11.89
CA LEU A 24 0.07 -1.77 -11.61
C LEU A 24 -0.43 -1.04 -12.86
N LYS A 25 0.18 -1.27 -14.03
CA LYS A 25 -0.12 -0.60 -15.30
C LYS A 25 -0.11 0.93 -15.18
N VAL A 26 0.91 1.47 -14.53
CA VAL A 26 1.10 2.93 -14.34
C VAL A 26 2.54 3.34 -14.62
N HIS A 27 2.78 4.64 -14.78
CA HIS A 27 4.13 5.16 -14.91
C HIS A 27 4.93 5.02 -13.60
N PRO A 28 6.26 4.74 -13.63
CA PRO A 28 7.09 4.65 -12.43
C PRO A 28 7.02 5.87 -11.48
N SER A 29 6.84 7.07 -12.03
CA SER A 29 6.64 8.28 -11.21
C SER A 29 5.34 8.22 -10.39
N GLN A 30 4.31 7.57 -10.91
CA GLN A 30 3.05 7.37 -10.20
C GLN A 30 3.21 6.34 -9.06
N VAL A 31 3.97 5.27 -9.28
CA VAL A 31 4.35 4.32 -8.22
C VAL A 31 5.06 5.03 -7.08
N ARG A 32 6.01 5.93 -7.38
CA ARG A 32 6.73 6.72 -6.36
C ARG A 32 5.81 7.64 -5.56
N ARG A 33 4.85 8.30 -6.22
CA ARG A 33 3.87 9.18 -5.55
C ARG A 33 2.94 8.38 -4.65
N ASP A 34 2.39 7.27 -5.13
CA ASP A 34 1.49 6.45 -4.35
C ASP A 34 2.21 5.80 -3.16
N ARG A 35 3.47 5.35 -3.35
CA ARG A 35 4.36 4.93 -2.26
C ARG A 35 4.48 6.00 -1.18
N ALA A 36 4.84 7.24 -1.56
CA ALA A 36 5.04 8.32 -0.59
C ALA A 36 3.77 8.58 0.24
N VAL A 37 2.59 8.40 -0.36
CA VAL A 37 1.31 8.52 0.36
C VAL A 37 1.12 7.38 1.36
N VAL A 38 1.27 6.11 0.94
CA VAL A 38 1.08 4.98 1.86
C VAL A 38 2.16 4.92 2.96
N GLU A 39 3.35 5.42 2.68
CA GLU A 39 4.43 5.63 3.64
C GLU A 39 4.08 6.74 4.66
N ALA A 40 3.56 7.89 4.19
CA ALA A 40 3.11 8.96 5.07
C ALA A 40 1.92 8.55 5.95
N LEU A 41 1.10 7.60 5.50
CA LEU A 41 0.04 6.98 6.29
C LEU A 41 0.57 5.93 7.28
N GLY A 42 1.87 5.58 7.22
CA GLY A 42 2.49 4.58 8.07
C GLY A 42 2.05 3.14 7.75
N LEU A 43 1.57 2.88 6.52
CA LEU A 43 1.14 1.55 6.08
C LEU A 43 2.29 0.69 5.58
N ILE A 44 3.37 1.32 5.14
CA ILE A 44 4.61 0.66 4.74
C ILE A 44 5.77 1.38 5.39
N THR A 45 6.85 0.65 5.67
CA THR A 45 8.07 1.23 6.23
C THR A 45 9.12 1.31 5.13
N TYR A 46 9.50 2.52 4.72
CA TYR A 46 10.52 2.66 3.69
C TYR A 46 11.90 2.29 4.22
N THR A 47 12.47 1.22 3.68
CA THR A 47 13.90 0.95 3.78
C THR A 47 14.62 1.65 2.63
N LYS A 48 15.41 2.67 2.97
CA LYS A 48 16.09 3.62 2.04
C LYS A 48 16.96 2.96 0.96
N HIS A 49 17.28 1.68 1.11
CA HIS A 49 18.35 1.00 0.38
C HIS A 49 17.93 0.28 -0.91
N SER A 50 16.65 0.10 -1.18
CA SER A 50 16.26 -1.04 -2.01
C SER A 50 15.44 -0.69 -3.26
N GLY A 51 15.03 0.58 -3.47
CA GLY A 51 14.47 1.02 -4.76
C GLY A 51 13.24 0.23 -5.27
N GLY A 52 12.57 -0.48 -4.37
CA GLY A 52 11.43 -1.35 -4.66
C GLY A 52 10.59 -1.61 -3.42
N PHE A 53 9.93 -2.77 -3.40
CA PHE A 53 8.93 -3.16 -2.41
C PHE A 53 9.14 -4.59 -1.97
N SER A 54 8.94 -4.87 -0.68
CA SER A 54 8.63 -6.23 -0.25
C SER A 54 7.28 -6.66 -0.86
N PRO A 55 6.99 -7.97 -0.95
CA PRO A 55 5.67 -8.44 -1.37
C PRO A 55 4.52 -7.80 -0.57
N GLN A 56 4.70 -7.63 0.74
CA GLN A 56 3.71 -7.03 1.63
C GLN A 56 3.50 -5.54 1.33
N ASP A 57 4.59 -4.77 1.17
CA ASP A 57 4.48 -3.34 0.84
C ASP A 57 3.84 -3.13 -0.54
N PHE A 58 4.11 -4.04 -1.48
CA PHE A 58 3.50 -3.99 -2.80
C PHE A 58 2.00 -4.32 -2.74
N GLU A 59 1.58 -5.27 -1.90
CA GLU A 59 0.15 -5.56 -1.69
C GLU A 59 -0.58 -4.33 -1.13
N VAL A 60 0.00 -3.63 -0.15
CA VAL A 60 -0.54 -2.38 0.38
C VAL A 60 -0.68 -1.33 -0.73
N LEU A 61 0.36 -1.17 -1.57
CA LEU A 61 0.33 -0.25 -2.69
C LEU A 61 -0.75 -0.62 -3.72
N TRP A 62 -0.94 -1.91 -3.99
CA TRP A 62 -1.96 -2.41 -4.90
C TRP A 62 -3.37 -2.12 -4.36
N ILE A 63 -3.62 -2.40 -3.08
CA ILE A 63 -4.90 -2.10 -2.42
C ILE A 63 -5.19 -0.59 -2.47
N PHE A 64 -4.19 0.24 -2.14
CA PHE A 64 -4.34 1.69 -2.23
C PHE A 64 -4.74 2.12 -3.64
N ARG A 65 -4.16 1.52 -4.68
CA ARG A 65 -4.48 1.86 -6.07
C ARG A 65 -5.89 1.43 -6.46
N GLN A 66 -6.37 0.29 -5.99
CA GLN A 66 -7.77 -0.13 -6.20
C GLN A 66 -8.73 0.90 -5.58
N LEU A 67 -8.46 1.33 -4.35
CA LEU A 67 -9.27 2.36 -3.68
C LEU A 67 -9.24 3.72 -4.42
N VAL A 68 -8.08 4.10 -4.96
CA VAL A 68 -7.94 5.31 -5.78
C VAL A 68 -8.75 5.21 -7.07
N GLN A 69 -8.81 4.03 -7.70
CA GLN A 69 -9.61 3.80 -8.91
C GLN A 69 -11.11 3.83 -8.63
N GLU A 70 -11.54 3.27 -7.49
CA GLU A 70 -12.96 3.22 -7.11
C GLU A 70 -13.52 4.56 -6.64
N ARG A 71 -12.75 5.31 -5.83
CA ARG A 71 -13.27 6.48 -5.07
C ARG A 71 -12.55 7.78 -5.39
N GLY A 72 -11.51 7.74 -6.20
CA GLY A 72 -10.59 8.85 -6.40
C GLY A 72 -9.58 9.00 -5.27
N ARG A 73 -8.44 9.64 -5.58
CA ARG A 73 -7.29 9.70 -4.65
C ARG A 73 -7.61 10.36 -3.32
N LYS A 74 -8.34 11.48 -3.32
CA LYS A 74 -8.59 12.26 -2.10
C LYS A 74 -9.45 11.48 -1.10
N GLU A 75 -10.48 10.80 -1.59
CA GLU A 75 -11.38 10.01 -0.75
C GLU A 75 -10.73 8.70 -0.30
N ALA A 76 -9.90 8.07 -1.14
CA ALA A 76 -9.10 6.90 -0.74
C ALA A 76 -8.17 7.23 0.45
N ILE A 77 -7.47 8.37 0.39
CA ILE A 77 -6.57 8.80 1.48
C ILE A 77 -7.36 9.04 2.77
N LYS A 78 -8.49 9.76 2.70
CA LYS A 78 -9.34 10.02 3.88
C LYS A 78 -9.87 8.73 4.50
N ALA A 79 -10.37 7.80 3.68
CA ALA A 79 -10.91 6.54 4.15
C ALA A 79 -9.87 5.73 4.94
N ILE A 80 -8.65 5.62 4.40
CA ILE A 80 -7.58 4.89 5.07
C ILE A 80 -7.10 5.62 6.33
N ALA A 81 -6.97 6.94 6.28
CA ALA A 81 -6.56 7.73 7.45
C ALA A 81 -7.56 7.60 8.60
N GLN A 82 -8.87 7.59 8.28
CA GLN A 82 -9.94 7.40 9.25
C GLN A 82 -9.89 6.00 9.87
N GLN A 83 -9.76 4.95 9.05
CA GLN A 83 -9.64 3.57 9.54
C GLN A 83 -8.41 3.37 10.44
N LEU A 84 -7.27 3.96 10.09
CA LEU A 84 -6.06 3.92 10.92
C LEU A 84 -6.25 4.61 12.27
N LYS A 85 -6.98 5.73 12.29
CA LYS A 85 -7.30 6.44 13.52
C LYS A 85 -8.19 5.58 14.43
N GLU A 86 -9.26 5.01 13.88
CA GLU A 86 -10.18 4.13 14.61
C GLU A 86 -9.46 2.90 15.18
N TYR A 87 -8.60 2.26 14.39
CA TYR A 87 -7.80 1.13 14.87
C TYR A 87 -6.89 1.51 16.04
N ARG A 88 -6.19 2.65 15.95
CA ARG A 88 -5.30 3.14 17.03
C ARG A 88 -6.07 3.50 18.30
N GLU A 89 -7.27 4.05 18.18
CA GLU A 89 -8.12 4.38 19.32
C GLU A 89 -8.66 3.12 20.01
N GLN A 90 -9.03 2.09 19.25
CA GLN A 90 -9.44 0.79 19.78
C GLN A 90 -8.29 0.07 20.49
N ASP A 91 -7.09 0.10 19.90
CA ASP A 91 -5.90 -0.54 20.48
C ASP A 91 -5.48 0.12 21.81
N ARG A 92 -5.55 1.45 21.88
CA ARG A 92 -5.36 2.20 23.14
C ARG A 92 -6.39 1.82 24.21
N SER A 93 -7.65 1.67 23.82
CA SER A 93 -8.73 1.33 24.74
C SER A 93 -8.61 -0.11 25.27
N ARG A 94 -8.08 -1.04 24.45
CA ARG A 94 -7.78 -2.42 24.87
C ARG A 94 -6.53 -2.53 25.73
N SER A 95 -5.53 -1.70 25.50
CA SER A 95 -4.27 -1.70 26.26
C SER A 95 -4.38 -1.00 27.63
N SER A 96 -5.49 -0.30 27.88
CA SER A 96 -5.77 0.43 29.13
C SER A 96 -6.79 -0.28 30.03
N SER A 97 -7.19 -1.50 29.67
CA SER A 97 -8.03 -2.42 30.46
C SER A 97 -7.19 -3.57 30.98
#